data_AF-A0A2K9NDJ6-F1
#
_entry.id   AF-A0A2K9NDJ6-F1
#
_cell.length_a   1.000
_cell.length_b   1.000
_cell.length_c   1.000
_cell.angle_alpha   90.00
_cell.angle_beta   90.00
_cell.angle_gamma   90.00
#
_symmetry.space_group_name_H-M   'P 1'
#
loop_
_entity.id
_entity.type
_entity.pdbx_description
1 polymer ?
#
loop_
_entity_poly.entity_id
_entity_poly.type
_entity_poly.pdbx_seq_one_letter_code
_entity_poly.pdbx_strand_id
1 'polypeptide(L)'
;MDYQGPSFKRATLLVADIDRSLAIYRDILGFQGGEVNNSLPTSYSYEVFNLDPKATLRTSMLSAGPNQVRTLALFEIKGQPITTPQSPRPVAMVINAVNLPAVMEKIKAKGLTTIAPRPLKTPEGRTGTETAFIDPDGHLVVLYELTGP
;
A
#
# COMPACT_ATOMS: atom_id res chain seq x y z
N MET A 1 -28.13 -15.09 -7.67
CA MET A 1 -27.83 -14.07 -8.69
C MET A 1 -26.48 -13.49 -8.34
N ASP A 2 -25.56 -13.42 -9.31
CA ASP A 2 -24.24 -12.85 -9.08
C ASP A 2 -24.35 -11.35 -8.87
N TYR A 3 -23.60 -10.81 -7.91
CA TYR A 3 -23.57 -9.38 -7.60
C TYR A 3 -23.14 -8.57 -8.85
N GLN A 4 -24.00 -7.66 -9.30
CA GLN A 4 -23.77 -6.81 -10.49
C GLN A 4 -23.31 -5.39 -10.14
N GLY A 5 -22.92 -5.13 -8.89
CA GLY A 5 -22.49 -3.81 -8.43
C GLY A 5 -21.02 -3.50 -8.71
N PRO A 6 -20.52 -2.34 -8.25
CA PRO A 6 -19.14 -1.91 -8.49
C PRO A 6 -18.12 -2.89 -7.90
N SER A 7 -17.04 -3.11 -8.65
CA SER A 7 -15.86 -3.84 -8.19
C SER A 7 -14.74 -2.86 -7.85
N PHE A 8 -14.32 -2.82 -6.59
CA PHE A 8 -13.15 -2.05 -6.21
C PHE A 8 -11.88 -2.76 -6.71
N LYS A 9 -11.24 -2.20 -7.74
CA LYS A 9 -10.14 -2.91 -8.42
C LYS A 9 -8.81 -2.78 -7.69
N ARG A 10 -8.41 -1.57 -7.29
CA ARG A 10 -7.12 -1.31 -6.65
C ARG A 10 -7.05 0.04 -5.96
N ALA A 11 -6.11 0.15 -5.02
CA ALA A 11 -5.57 1.43 -4.58
C ALA A 11 -4.25 1.72 -5.32
N THR A 12 -3.97 3.01 -5.55
CA THR A 12 -2.71 3.47 -6.16
C THR A 12 -2.05 4.47 -5.22
N LEU A 13 -0.77 4.26 -4.92
CA LEU A 13 0.03 5.15 -4.10
C LEU A 13 1.00 5.93 -4.98
N LEU A 14 1.06 7.24 -4.77
CA LEU A 14 2.17 8.04 -5.25
C LEU A 14 3.33 7.89 -4.26
N VAL A 15 4.51 7.54 -4.76
CA VAL A 15 5.71 7.32 -3.93
C VAL A 15 6.90 8.09 -4.50
N ALA A 16 7.80 8.57 -3.64
CA ALA A 16 8.98 9.30 -4.12
C ALA A 16 10.08 8.37 -4.62
N ASP A 17 10.06 7.11 -4.18
CA ASP A 17 11.02 6.07 -4.53
C ASP A 17 10.34 4.69 -4.62
N ILE A 18 10.25 4.14 -5.83
CA ILE A 18 9.56 2.86 -6.04
C ILE A 18 10.34 1.68 -5.46
N ASP A 19 11.66 1.73 -5.48
CA ASP A 19 12.53 0.64 -5.04
C ASP A 19 12.49 0.55 -3.51
N ARG A 20 12.52 1.71 -2.82
CA ARG A 20 12.26 1.82 -1.38
C ARG A 20 10.88 1.30 -0.99
N SER A 21 9.87 1.58 -1.81
CA SER A 21 8.50 1.13 -1.59
C SER A 21 8.35 -0.38 -1.81
N LEU A 22 8.97 -0.94 -2.85
CA LEU A 22 8.97 -2.39 -3.10
C LEU A 22 9.65 -3.16 -1.96
N ALA A 23 10.70 -2.60 -1.36
CA ALA A 23 11.33 -3.19 -0.18
C ALA A 23 10.40 -3.30 1.04
N ILE A 24 9.28 -2.58 1.05
CA ILE A 24 8.23 -2.69 2.09
C ILE A 24 7.10 -3.58 1.58
N TYR A 25 6.42 -3.17 0.52
CA TYR A 25 5.18 -3.81 0.08
C TYR A 25 5.42 -5.20 -0.52
N ARG A 26 6.48 -5.38 -1.31
CA ARG A 26 6.83 -6.70 -1.86
C ARG A 26 7.63 -7.53 -0.86
N ASP A 27 8.73 -6.98 -0.35
CA ASP A 27 9.73 -7.78 0.35
C ASP A 27 9.39 -8.03 1.83
N ILE A 28 8.73 -7.09 2.51
CA ILE A 28 8.31 -7.24 3.91
C ILE A 28 6.88 -7.77 4.01
N LEU A 29 5.94 -7.17 3.28
CA LEU A 29 4.52 -7.53 3.35
C LEU A 29 4.14 -8.72 2.45
N GLY A 30 5.01 -9.10 1.51
CA GLY A 30 4.83 -10.32 0.71
C GLY A 30 3.92 -10.18 -0.51
N PHE A 31 3.63 -8.96 -0.98
CA PHE A 31 2.96 -8.80 -2.28
C PHE A 31 3.82 -9.39 -3.41
N GLN A 32 3.16 -9.89 -4.45
CA GLN A 32 3.78 -10.50 -5.63
C GLN A 32 3.83 -9.52 -6.81
N GLY A 33 4.75 -9.77 -7.75
CA GLY A 33 5.04 -8.89 -8.88
C GLY A 33 6.17 -7.92 -8.53
N GLY A 34 6.03 -6.68 -8.97
CA GLY A 34 7.03 -5.63 -8.68
C GLY A 34 7.86 -5.23 -9.90
N GLU A 35 7.48 -5.65 -11.11
CA GLU A 35 8.09 -5.15 -12.33
C GLU A 35 7.86 -3.65 -12.43
N VAL A 36 8.92 -2.91 -12.76
CA VAL A 36 8.87 -1.46 -12.88
C VAL A 36 8.89 -1.08 -14.35
N ASN A 37 7.91 -0.27 -14.75
CA ASN A 37 7.76 0.22 -16.12
C ASN A 37 7.79 1.74 -16.14
N ASN A 38 8.47 2.31 -17.15
CA ASN A 38 8.36 3.74 -17.44
C ASN A 38 7.04 4.01 -18.16
N SER A 39 6.28 5.00 -17.71
CA SER A 39 5.11 5.47 -18.43
C SER A 39 5.50 6.39 -19.58
N LEU A 40 4.74 6.32 -20.67
CA LEU A 40 4.84 7.31 -21.75
C LEU A 40 4.39 8.68 -21.23
N PRO A 41 4.95 9.79 -21.73
CA PRO A 41 4.50 11.15 -21.39
C PRO A 41 3.02 11.40 -21.70
N THR A 42 2.43 10.64 -22.61
CA THR A 42 1.01 10.68 -22.96
C THR A 42 0.13 9.76 -22.10
N SER A 43 0.67 9.18 -21.03
CA SER A 43 -0.10 8.33 -20.12
C SER A 43 -1.25 9.10 -19.49
N TYR A 44 -2.43 8.51 -19.49
CA TYR A 44 -3.62 9.08 -18.85
C TYR A 44 -3.42 9.31 -17.33
N SER A 45 -2.46 8.62 -16.70
CA SER A 45 -2.11 8.84 -15.29
C SER A 45 -1.66 10.27 -14.98
N TYR A 46 -1.09 11.00 -15.93
CA TYR A 46 -0.71 12.40 -15.72
C TYR A 46 -1.94 13.27 -15.43
N GLU A 47 -3.01 13.07 -16.18
CA GLU A 47 -4.28 13.79 -15.98
C GLU A 47 -4.96 13.35 -14.68
N VAL A 48 -5.11 12.03 -14.47
CA VAL A 48 -5.83 11.47 -13.32
C VAL A 48 -5.20 11.86 -11.97
N PHE A 49 -3.87 11.90 -11.90
CA PHE A 49 -3.14 12.24 -10.68
C PHE A 49 -2.69 13.71 -10.64
N ASN A 50 -3.10 14.53 -11.61
CA ASN A 50 -2.71 15.94 -11.72
C ASN A 50 -1.19 16.14 -11.61
N LEU A 51 -0.45 15.39 -12.42
CA LEU A 51 1.01 15.39 -12.43
C LEU A 51 1.53 16.41 -13.45
N ASP A 52 2.66 17.06 -13.14
CA ASP A 52 3.38 17.87 -14.12
C ASP A 52 3.72 16.99 -15.34
N PRO A 53 3.32 17.36 -16.57
CA PRO A 53 3.65 16.62 -17.79
C PRO A 53 5.16 16.44 -18.03
N LYS A 54 6.01 17.24 -17.36
CA LYS A 54 7.48 17.11 -17.40
C LYS A 54 8.02 16.14 -16.35
N ALA A 55 7.20 15.72 -15.39
CA ALA A 55 7.60 14.73 -14.40
C ALA A 55 7.81 13.37 -15.07
N THR A 56 8.72 12.57 -14.52
CA THR A 56 8.88 11.17 -14.95
C THR A 56 8.04 10.26 -14.06
N LEU A 57 7.26 9.38 -14.68
CA LEU A 57 6.40 8.41 -14.00
C LEU A 57 6.93 6.98 -14.21
N ARG A 58 7.31 6.33 -13.11
CA ARG A 58 7.59 4.88 -13.04
C ARG A 58 6.44 4.19 -12.33
N THR A 59 6.03 3.01 -12.81
CA THR A 59 4.87 2.29 -12.26
C THR A 59 5.21 0.85 -11.95
N SER A 60 4.64 0.33 -10.87
CA SER A 60 4.65 -1.08 -10.55
C SER A 60 3.30 -1.52 -9.99
N MET A 61 2.88 -2.73 -10.37
CA MET A 61 1.61 -3.31 -9.98
C MET A 61 1.86 -4.53 -9.10
N LEU A 62 1.19 -4.58 -7.96
CA LEU A 62 1.39 -5.58 -6.93
C LEU A 62 0.10 -6.41 -6.73
N SER A 63 0.29 -7.71 -6.56
CA SER A 63 -0.80 -8.68 -6.39
C SER A 63 -0.72 -9.36 -5.03
N ALA A 64 -1.85 -9.67 -4.41
CA ALA A 64 -1.93 -10.48 -3.20
C ALA A 64 -2.41 -11.89 -3.57
N GLY A 65 -1.46 -12.72 -4.05
CA GLY A 65 -1.76 -14.06 -4.56
C GLY A 65 -2.56 -14.06 -5.88
N PRO A 66 -3.02 -15.24 -6.33
CA PRO A 66 -3.64 -15.42 -7.64
C PRO A 66 -5.04 -14.81 -7.76
N ASN A 67 -5.72 -14.54 -6.64
CA ASN A 67 -7.10 -14.07 -6.63
C ASN A 67 -7.23 -12.55 -6.49
N GLN A 68 -6.19 -11.86 -5.99
CA GLN A 68 -6.15 -10.40 -5.87
C GLN A 68 -5.06 -9.82 -6.76
N VAL A 69 -5.24 -10.00 -8.07
CA VAL A 69 -4.28 -9.56 -9.09
C VAL A 69 -4.31 -8.05 -9.29
N ARG A 70 -3.15 -7.40 -9.18
CA ARG A 70 -2.94 -5.95 -9.35
C ARG A 70 -3.84 -5.11 -8.43
N THR A 71 -3.92 -5.51 -7.16
CA THR A 71 -4.77 -4.88 -6.12
C THR A 71 -4.13 -3.65 -5.48
N LEU A 72 -2.81 -3.51 -5.59
CA LEU A 72 -2.06 -2.31 -5.19
C LEU A 72 -1.18 -1.84 -6.35
N ALA A 73 -1.06 -0.53 -6.54
CA ALA A 73 -0.16 0.07 -7.52
C ALA A 73 0.74 1.11 -6.85
N LEU A 74 2.02 1.14 -7.26
CA LEU A 74 3.03 2.11 -6.83
C LEU A 74 3.42 2.96 -8.03
N PHE A 75 3.19 4.26 -7.94
CA PHE A 75 3.49 5.24 -8.98
C PHE A 75 4.57 6.18 -8.45
N GLU A 76 5.80 5.99 -8.91
CA GLU A 76 6.91 6.88 -8.58
C GLU A 76 6.90 8.11 -9.48
N ILE A 77 6.90 9.27 -8.84
CA ILE A 77 6.95 10.57 -9.52
C ILE A 77 8.30 11.23 -9.24
N LYS A 78 9.07 11.52 -10.29
CA LYS A 78 10.28 12.35 -10.22
C LYS A 78 10.02 13.71 -10.88
N GLY A 79 10.47 14.77 -10.22
CA GLY A 79 10.29 16.15 -10.70
C GLY A 79 9.13 16.90 -10.05
N GLN A 80 8.34 16.23 -9.19
CA GLN A 80 7.27 16.85 -8.42
C GLN A 80 7.25 16.25 -7.00
N PRO A 81 7.25 17.08 -5.93
CA PRO A 81 7.21 16.57 -4.57
C PRO A 81 5.82 15.98 -4.26
N ILE A 82 5.82 14.90 -3.49
CA ILE A 82 4.59 14.26 -3.02
C ILE A 82 4.30 14.79 -1.62
N THR A 83 3.10 15.33 -1.41
CA THR A 83 2.66 15.85 -0.12
C THR A 83 1.47 15.05 0.36
N THR A 84 1.71 14.13 1.30
CA THR A 84 0.66 13.31 1.92
C THR A 84 0.26 13.94 3.26
N PRO A 85 -1.01 14.35 3.47
CA PRO A 85 -1.44 14.95 4.74
C PRO A 85 -1.22 14.01 5.92
N GLN A 86 -0.48 14.49 6.93
CA GLN A 86 -0.13 13.69 8.11
C GLN A 86 -1.08 13.90 9.30
N SER A 87 -1.87 14.97 9.30
CA SER A 87 -2.84 15.26 10.36
C SER A 87 -3.95 16.22 9.86
N PRO A 88 -5.23 15.79 9.84
CA PRO A 88 -5.65 14.40 9.93
C PRO A 88 -5.13 13.57 8.73
N ARG A 89 -4.95 12.26 8.93
CA ARG A 89 -4.63 11.34 7.82
C ARG A 89 -5.92 10.98 7.09
N PRO A 90 -6.08 11.31 5.80
CA PRO A 90 -7.38 11.24 5.12
C PRO A 90 -7.72 9.83 4.64
N VAL A 91 -6.73 8.94 4.51
CA VAL A 91 -6.89 7.60 3.94
C VAL A 91 -6.07 6.61 4.77
N ALA A 92 -6.61 5.40 4.93
CA ALA A 92 -5.90 4.25 5.47
C ALA A 92 -6.02 3.07 4.50
N MET A 93 -4.91 2.38 4.23
CA MET A 93 -4.95 1.07 3.61
C MET A 93 -4.98 0.01 4.69
N VAL A 94 -5.92 -0.93 4.62
CA VAL A 94 -6.04 -2.03 5.59
C VAL A 94 -5.62 -3.31 4.91
N ILE A 95 -4.60 -3.97 5.46
CA ILE A 95 -3.95 -5.13 4.86
C ILE A 95 -3.89 -6.26 5.90
N ASN A 96 -4.30 -7.46 5.50
CA ASN A 96 -4.01 -8.64 6.30
C ASN A 96 -2.51 -8.98 6.18
N ALA A 97 -1.81 -9.05 7.31
CA ALA A 97 -0.43 -9.52 7.36
C ALA A 97 -0.39 -10.99 7.73
N VAL A 98 0.55 -11.73 7.14
CA VAL A 98 0.89 -13.09 7.55
C VAL A 98 2.09 -13.02 8.48
N ASN A 99 1.95 -13.54 9.70
CA ASN A 99 2.94 -13.42 10.78
C ASN A 99 3.22 -11.96 11.12
N LEU A 100 2.20 -11.28 11.68
CA LEU A 100 2.24 -9.86 12.00
C LEU A 100 3.42 -9.48 12.92
N PRO A 101 3.81 -10.26 13.94
CA PRO A 101 4.99 -9.95 14.75
C PRO A 101 6.27 -9.82 13.93
N ALA A 102 6.55 -10.80 13.05
CA ALA A 102 7.76 -10.79 12.23
C ALA A 102 7.76 -9.65 11.19
N VAL A 103 6.58 -9.34 10.62
CA VAL A 103 6.41 -8.17 9.75
C VAL A 103 6.74 -6.88 10.51
N MET A 104 6.20 -6.70 11.71
CA MET A 104 6.42 -5.48 12.49
C MET A 104 7.86 -5.33 12.98
N GLU A 105 8.59 -6.41 13.25
CA GLU A 105 10.03 -6.33 13.52
C GLU A 105 10.79 -5.75 12.33
N LYS A 106 10.52 -6.23 11.10
CA LYS A 106 11.15 -5.72 9.88
C LYS A 106 10.79 -4.25 9.60
N ILE A 107 9.53 -3.87 9.83
CA ILE A 107 9.06 -2.48 9.69
C ILE A 107 9.76 -1.55 10.69
N LYS A 108 9.88 -1.97 11.96
CA LYS A 108 10.60 -1.21 12.98
C LYS A 108 12.09 -1.09 12.67
N ALA A 109 12.70 -2.15 12.15
CA ALA A 109 14.11 -2.14 11.73
C ALA A 109 14.40 -1.17 10.58
N LYS A 110 13.38 -0.79 9.79
CA LYS A 110 13.47 0.28 8.77
C LYS A 110 13.38 1.70 9.36
N GLY A 111 13.17 1.85 10.68
CA GLY A 111 13.03 3.15 11.35
C GLY A 111 11.71 3.87 11.06
N LEU A 112 10.69 3.14 10.61
CA LEU A 112 9.39 3.74 10.27
C LEU A 112 8.57 4.07 11.53
N THR A 113 7.71 5.09 11.41
CA THR A 113 6.76 5.42 12.47
C THR A 113 5.75 4.29 12.60
N THR A 114 5.62 3.72 13.80
CA THR A 114 4.67 2.64 14.09
C THR A 114 3.67 3.06 15.16
N ILE A 115 2.47 2.51 15.06
CA ILE A 115 1.42 2.62 16.07
C ILE A 115 1.43 1.31 16.85
N ALA A 116 1.24 1.38 18.17
CA ALA A 116 1.28 0.19 19.01
C ALA A 116 0.14 -0.79 18.67
N PRO A 117 0.40 -2.11 18.72
CA PRO A 117 -0.61 -3.12 18.44
C PRO A 117 -1.74 -3.09 19.49
N ARG A 118 -2.95 -3.43 19.06
CA ARG A 118 -4.15 -3.56 19.89
C ARG A 118 -4.93 -4.83 19.54
N PRO A 119 -5.69 -5.41 20.49
CA PRO A 119 -6.62 -6.48 20.18
C PRO A 119 -7.67 -6.01 19.17
N LEU A 120 -7.90 -6.82 18.14
CA LEU A 120 -8.95 -6.65 17.14
C LEU A 120 -10.12 -7.59 17.45
N LYS A 121 -11.34 -7.08 17.35
CA LYS A 121 -12.56 -7.88 17.31
C LYS A 121 -13.42 -7.44 16.14
N THR A 122 -13.69 -8.33 15.19
CA THR A 122 -14.51 -8.02 14.01
C THR A 122 -16.01 -8.08 14.35
N PRO A 123 -16.88 -7.44 13.55
CA PRO A 123 -18.33 -7.53 13.74
C PRO A 123 -18.86 -8.96 13.73
N GLU A 124 -18.21 -9.86 12.99
CA GLU A 124 -18.54 -11.28 12.88
C GLU A 124 -18.02 -12.11 14.06
N GLY A 125 -17.42 -11.48 15.07
CA GLY A 125 -16.95 -12.12 16.30
C GLY A 125 -15.57 -12.75 16.21
N ARG A 126 -14.86 -12.60 15.09
CA ARG A 126 -13.46 -13.04 14.97
C ARG A 126 -12.56 -12.14 15.81
N THR A 127 -11.49 -12.71 16.34
CA THR A 127 -10.51 -11.99 17.16
C THR A 127 -9.15 -11.97 16.46
N GLY A 128 -8.30 -11.03 16.84
CA GLY A 128 -7.01 -10.81 16.20
C GLY A 128 -6.19 -9.72 16.88
N THR A 129 -5.16 -9.28 16.17
CA THR A 129 -4.37 -8.10 16.51
C THR A 129 -4.36 -7.16 15.31
N GLU A 130 -4.50 -5.86 15.58
CA GLU A 130 -4.28 -4.81 14.59
C GLU A 130 -3.19 -3.85 15.06
N THR A 131 -2.51 -3.23 14.11
CA THR A 131 -1.44 -2.26 14.32
C THR A 131 -1.34 -1.40 13.08
N ALA A 132 -0.50 -0.37 13.08
CA ALA A 132 -0.27 0.41 11.88
C ALA A 132 1.17 0.94 11.79
N PHE A 133 1.56 1.36 10.60
CA PHE A 133 2.77 2.12 10.36
C PHE A 133 2.53 3.20 9.31
N ILE A 134 3.42 4.19 9.27
CA ILE A 134 3.46 5.22 8.24
C ILE A 134 4.61 4.88 7.30
N ASP A 135 4.30 4.74 6.01
CA ASP A 135 5.33 4.47 5.01
C ASP A 135 6.23 5.71 4.77
N PRO A 136 7.35 5.56 4.05
CA PRO A 136 8.28 6.66 3.81
C PRO A 136 7.70 7.89 3.10
N ASP A 137 6.55 7.74 2.42
CA ASP A 137 5.87 8.77 1.65
C ASP A 137 4.62 9.30 2.39
N GLY A 138 4.44 8.88 3.64
CA GLY A 138 3.41 9.38 4.55
C GLY A 138 2.09 8.62 4.49
N HIS A 139 2.01 7.51 3.76
CA HIS A 139 0.78 6.72 3.64
C HIS A 139 0.55 5.91 4.92
N LEU A 140 -0.68 5.95 5.43
CA LEU A 140 -1.10 5.16 6.58
C LEU A 140 -1.43 3.73 6.13
N VAL A 141 -0.69 2.76 6.69
CA VAL A 141 -0.91 1.33 6.47
C VAL A 141 -1.32 0.69 7.78
N VAL A 142 -2.56 0.22 7.85
CA VAL A 142 -3.10 -0.59 8.94
C VAL A 142 -2.88 -2.05 8.59
N LEU A 143 -2.28 -2.78 9.51
CA LEU A 143 -2.06 -4.21 9.41
C LEU A 143 -2.91 -4.95 10.43
N TYR A 144 -3.47 -6.08 10.05
CA TYR A 144 -4.15 -6.97 10.99
C TYR A 144 -3.85 -8.43 10.72
N GLU A 145 -3.94 -9.24 11.77
CA GLU A 145 -3.88 -10.71 11.72
C GLU A 145 -4.96 -11.27 12.64
N LEU A 146 -5.79 -12.18 12.12
CA LEU A 146 -6.83 -12.84 12.89
C LEU A 146 -6.28 -14.10 13.55
N THR A 147 -6.73 -14.40 14.76
CA THR A 147 -6.34 -15.61 15.48
C THR A 147 -7.14 -16.81 14.99
N GLY A 148 -6.44 -17.86 14.54
CA GLY A 148 -7.05 -19.08 14.03
C GLY A 148 -7.52 -19.00 12.57
N PRO A 149 -7.88 -20.15 11.97
CA PRO A 149 -8.47 -20.20 10.62
C PRO A 149 -9.81 -19.43 10.56
#